data_AF-C1E6I2-F1
#
_entry.id   AF-C1E6I2-F1
#
_cell.length_a   1.000
_cell.length_b   1.000
_cell.length_c   1.000
_cell.angle_alpha   90.00
_cell.angle_beta   90.00
_cell.angle_gamma   90.00
#
_symmetry.space_group_name_H-M   'P 1'
#
loop_
_entity.id
_entity.type
_entity.pdbx_description
1 polymer ?
#
loop_
_entity_poly.entity_id
_entity_poly.type
_entity_poly.pdbx_seq_one_letter_code
_entity_poly.pdbx_strand_id
1 'polypeptide(L)'
;MAAVASLAIVTVPSVTYSRRSSSSALSRVAFRRAPRLACRASSDEVDNTPGNSDQGIFMRQITPEEKDAEVKWLGGMLKLWLDDEWSLQEPHKELGLRAAEKCTSMRLEGCEDMGSLVMGVAADLIEFDFSDTFVNAFEVANKCSEILMMREGYEVCCINKDDMSRQARYEEMVANGEV
;
A
#
# COMPACT_ATOMS: atom_id res chain seq x y z
N MET A 1 -80.07 18.84 20.05
CA MET A 1 -79.05 18.17 20.85
C MET A 1 -77.69 18.50 20.25
N ALA A 2 -76.75 18.92 21.12
CA ALA A 2 -75.34 19.24 20.86
C ALA A 2 -74.60 18.08 20.13
N ALA A 3 -73.50 18.27 19.41
CA ALA A 3 -72.28 18.89 19.91
C ALA A 3 -71.38 19.46 18.80
N VAL A 4 -70.75 20.58 19.16
CA VAL A 4 -69.64 21.24 18.49
C VAL A 4 -68.41 20.96 19.35
N ALA A 5 -67.31 20.46 18.78
CA ALA A 5 -65.96 20.50 19.38
C ALA A 5 -64.95 20.08 18.30
N SER A 6 -64.25 21.04 17.70
CA SER A 6 -62.92 21.53 18.10
C SER A 6 -61.78 20.66 17.55
N LEU A 7 -61.30 21.04 16.38
CA LEU A 7 -59.99 20.66 15.86
C LEU A 7 -58.90 21.31 16.73
N ALA A 8 -58.18 20.49 17.50
CA ALA A 8 -56.98 20.92 18.19
C ALA A 8 -55.81 21.00 17.19
N ILE A 9 -55.34 22.22 16.92
CA ILE A 9 -54.08 22.46 16.22
C ILE A 9 -52.96 22.17 17.21
N VAL A 10 -52.22 21.07 16.98
CA VAL A 10 -51.02 20.74 17.74
C VAL A 10 -49.88 21.62 17.22
N THR A 11 -49.46 22.59 18.03
CA THR A 11 -48.29 23.42 17.79
C THR A 11 -47.02 22.65 18.18
N VAL A 12 -46.14 22.41 17.21
CA VAL A 12 -44.83 21.80 17.45
C VAL A 12 -43.88 22.89 17.97
N PRO A 13 -43.22 22.73 19.13
CA PRO A 13 -42.23 23.70 19.58
C PRO A 13 -40.99 23.63 18.69
N SER A 14 -40.58 24.79 18.17
CA SER A 14 -39.35 24.97 17.41
C SER A 14 -38.15 24.82 18.35
N VAL A 15 -37.44 23.68 18.24
CA VAL A 15 -36.21 23.43 18.99
C VAL A 15 -35.09 24.24 18.36
N THR A 16 -34.68 25.32 19.01
CA THR A 16 -33.51 26.11 18.63
C THR A 16 -32.24 25.35 19.03
N TYR A 17 -31.60 24.70 18.06
CA TYR A 17 -30.31 24.05 18.26
C TYR A 17 -29.21 25.11 18.36
N SER A 18 -28.76 25.38 19.58
CA SER A 18 -27.61 26.26 19.84
C SER A 18 -26.33 25.58 19.36
N ARG A 19 -25.80 26.05 18.23
CA ARG A 19 -24.54 25.57 17.64
C ARG A 19 -23.38 26.02 18.52
N ARG A 20 -22.99 25.19 19.48
CA ARG A 20 -21.74 25.36 20.23
C ARG A 20 -20.59 25.12 19.25
N SER A 21 -19.99 26.20 18.75
CA SER A 21 -18.68 26.15 18.11
C SER A 21 -17.64 25.77 19.17
N SER A 22 -17.41 24.47 19.31
CA SER A 22 -16.23 23.95 19.99
C SER A 22 -15.04 24.11 19.05
N SER A 23 -14.25 25.14 19.29
CA SER A 23 -12.93 25.31 18.70
C SER A 23 -12.04 24.18 19.22
N SER A 24 -11.94 23.06 18.49
CA SER A 24 -10.93 22.04 18.77
C SER A 24 -9.57 22.63 18.41
N ALA A 25 -8.82 23.00 19.44
CA ALA A 25 -7.40 23.28 19.30
C ALA A 25 -6.73 21.99 18.81
N LEU A 26 -6.41 21.93 17.52
CA LEU A 26 -5.54 20.92 16.94
C LEU A 26 -4.20 20.99 17.67
N SER A 27 -4.01 20.08 18.63
CA SER A 27 -2.69 19.80 19.17
C SER A 27 -1.82 19.35 18.00
N ARG A 28 -0.88 20.20 17.61
CA ARG A 28 0.20 19.83 16.71
C ARG A 28 1.08 18.84 17.47
N VAL A 29 0.70 17.57 17.44
CA VAL A 29 1.64 16.49 17.75
C VAL A 29 2.73 16.63 16.70
N ALA A 30 3.91 17.08 17.14
CA ALA A 30 5.09 17.07 16.31
C ALA A 30 5.35 15.62 15.93
N PHE A 31 4.97 15.24 14.71
CA PHE A 31 5.35 13.98 14.11
C PHE A 31 6.87 13.91 14.14
N ARG A 32 7.38 13.10 15.06
CA ARG A 32 8.79 12.72 15.04
C ARG A 32 8.98 11.99 13.71
N ARG A 33 9.82 12.54 12.83
CA ARG A 33 10.28 11.82 11.62
C ARG A 33 10.59 10.39 12.04
N ALA A 34 9.92 9.43 11.42
CA ALA A 34 10.22 8.02 11.63
C ALA A 34 11.73 7.84 11.46
N PRO A 35 12.39 7.09 12.36
CA PRO A 35 13.81 6.78 12.17
C PRO A 35 13.94 6.14 10.80
N ARG A 36 14.85 6.65 9.97
CA ARG A 36 15.22 5.98 8.72
C ARG A 36 15.71 4.60 9.13
N LEU A 37 14.93 3.56 8.82
CA LEU A 37 15.41 2.19 8.86
C LEU A 37 16.71 2.17 8.06
N ALA A 38 17.79 1.76 8.70
CA ALA A 38 19.10 1.80 8.09
C ALA A 38 19.18 0.71 7.02
N CYS A 39 18.93 1.07 5.77
CA CYS A 39 19.28 0.26 4.62
C CYS A 39 20.78 -0.02 4.71
N ARG A 40 21.17 -1.27 4.92
CA ARG A 40 22.57 -1.66 4.97
C ARG A 40 23.03 -1.93 3.54
N ALA A 41 23.73 -0.97 2.94
CA ALA A 41 24.49 -1.23 1.72
C ALA A 41 25.66 -2.16 2.07
N SER A 42 25.84 -3.24 1.32
CA SER A 42 27.04 -4.07 1.44
C SER A 42 28.27 -3.31 0.90
N SER A 43 29.41 -3.43 1.58
CA SER A 43 30.63 -2.67 1.27
C SER A 43 31.55 -3.35 0.24
N ASP A 44 31.18 -4.53 -0.24
CA ASP A 44 31.97 -5.35 -1.16
C ASP A 44 31.50 -5.08 -2.61
N GLU A 45 32.37 -5.29 -3.61
CA GLU A 45 32.03 -5.07 -5.02
C GLU A 45 30.63 -5.64 -5.33
N VAL A 46 29.73 -4.75 -5.77
CA VAL A 46 28.30 -5.04 -5.94
C VAL A 46 28.12 -6.01 -7.10
N ASP A 47 28.27 -7.30 -6.80
CA ASP A 47 27.68 -8.34 -7.60
C ASP A 47 26.16 -8.16 -7.47
N ASN A 48 25.57 -7.45 -8.43
CA ASN A 48 24.13 -7.16 -8.49
C ASN A 48 23.30 -8.43 -8.83
N THR A 49 23.84 -9.60 -8.47
CA THR A 49 23.20 -10.89 -8.62
C THR A 49 22.28 -11.11 -7.43
N PRO A 50 20.97 -11.31 -7.65
CA PRO A 50 20.08 -11.77 -6.59
C PRO A 50 20.64 -13.04 -5.96
N GLY A 51 20.84 -13.03 -4.65
CA GLY A 51 21.32 -14.18 -3.89
C GLY A 51 20.53 -14.45 -2.61
N ASN A 52 20.38 -15.74 -2.30
CA ASN A 52 20.00 -16.21 -0.96
C ASN A 52 21.27 -16.60 -0.20
N SER A 53 21.48 -16.02 0.98
CA SER A 53 22.64 -16.30 1.82
C SER A 53 22.24 -16.39 3.30
N ASP A 54 23.15 -16.86 4.16
CA ASP A 54 22.95 -16.85 5.61
C ASP A 54 22.70 -15.43 6.18
N GLN A 55 23.01 -14.37 5.41
CA GLN A 55 22.82 -12.97 5.81
C GLN A 55 21.48 -12.39 5.35
N GLY A 56 20.71 -13.09 4.53
CA GLY A 56 19.41 -12.64 4.03
C GLY A 56 19.19 -12.89 2.53
N ILE A 57 18.04 -12.43 2.05
CA ILE A 57 17.65 -12.41 0.64
C ILE A 57 17.98 -11.03 0.08
N PHE A 58 18.87 -11.00 -0.91
CA PHE A 58 19.32 -9.76 -1.56
C PHE A 58 18.65 -9.59 -2.92
N MET A 59 18.17 -8.38 -3.19
CA MET A 59 17.52 -8.06 -4.44
C MET A 59 18.41 -7.33 -5.42
N ARG A 60 18.14 -7.57 -6.71
CA ARG A 60 18.67 -6.77 -7.82
C ARG A 60 18.39 -5.29 -7.57
N GLN A 61 19.43 -4.48 -7.62
CA GLN A 61 19.34 -3.02 -7.64
C GLN A 61 18.94 -2.53 -9.03
N ILE A 62 18.10 -1.49 -9.04
CA ILE A 62 17.62 -0.84 -10.26
C ILE A 62 18.43 0.41 -10.55
N THR A 63 18.43 0.82 -11.82
CA THR A 63 19.02 2.11 -12.20
C THR A 63 17.96 3.23 -12.19
N PRO A 64 18.37 4.52 -12.10
CA PRO A 64 17.43 5.64 -12.17
C PRO A 64 16.58 5.65 -13.45
N GLU A 65 17.09 5.12 -14.55
CA GLU A 65 16.39 5.03 -15.84
C GLU A 65 15.27 3.97 -15.82
N GLU A 66 15.42 2.92 -15.00
CA GLU A 66 14.42 1.87 -14.81
C GLU A 66 13.30 2.29 -13.85
N LYS A 67 13.50 3.36 -13.07
CA LYS A 67 12.62 3.78 -11.97
C LYS A 67 11.14 3.82 -12.36
N ASP A 68 10.80 4.54 -13.42
CA ASP A 68 9.38 4.77 -13.77
C ASP A 68 8.72 3.48 -14.27
N ALA A 69 9.47 2.65 -14.99
CA ALA A 69 9.00 1.34 -15.43
C ALA A 69 8.79 0.40 -14.23
N GLU A 70 9.69 0.43 -13.26
CA GLU A 70 9.61 -0.37 -12.04
C GLU A 70 8.40 0.02 -11.19
N VAL A 71 8.18 1.33 -10.98
CA VAL A 71 7.01 1.83 -10.25
C VAL A 71 5.71 1.43 -10.95
N LYS A 72 5.64 1.59 -12.28
CA LYS A 72 4.44 1.21 -13.04
C LYS A 72 4.15 -0.29 -12.90
N TRP A 73 5.17 -1.12 -13.10
CA TRP A 73 5.03 -2.58 -13.06
C TRP A 73 4.64 -3.07 -11.67
N LEU A 74 5.41 -2.68 -10.63
CA LEU A 74 5.18 -3.14 -9.26
C LEU A 74 3.86 -2.62 -8.70
N GLY A 75 3.51 -1.36 -8.99
CA GLY A 75 2.25 -0.77 -8.57
C GLY A 75 1.05 -1.43 -9.24
N GLY A 76 1.15 -1.76 -10.53
CA GLY A 76 0.12 -2.48 -11.25
C GLY A 76 -0.04 -3.93 -10.80
N MET A 77 1.07 -4.64 -10.50
CA MET A 77 1.05 -5.97 -9.92
C MET A 77 0.36 -5.99 -8.54
N LEU A 78 0.70 -5.04 -7.67
CA LEU A 78 0.07 -4.91 -6.35
C LEU A 78 -1.42 -4.60 -6.47
N LYS A 79 -1.80 -3.69 -7.36
CA LYS A 79 -3.22 -3.41 -7.65
C LYS A 79 -3.94 -4.67 -8.13
N LEU A 80 -3.37 -5.40 -9.08
CA LEU A 80 -3.97 -6.62 -9.62
C LEU A 80 -4.18 -7.68 -8.53
N TRP A 81 -3.19 -7.86 -7.65
CA TRP A 81 -3.31 -8.76 -6.51
C TRP A 81 -4.43 -8.33 -5.56
N LEU A 82 -4.47 -7.05 -5.17
CA LEU A 82 -5.51 -6.51 -4.29
C LEU A 82 -6.92 -6.70 -4.86
N ASP A 83 -7.08 -6.41 -6.16
CA ASP A 83 -8.35 -6.52 -6.87
C ASP A 83 -8.83 -7.97 -6.98
N ASP A 84 -7.90 -8.91 -7.20
CA ASP A 84 -8.19 -10.34 -7.32
C ASP A 84 -8.53 -11.01 -6.00
N GLU A 85 -7.79 -10.69 -4.94
CA GLU A 85 -7.91 -11.36 -3.64
C GLU A 85 -9.18 -10.91 -2.91
N TRP A 86 -9.57 -9.66 -3.10
CA TRP A 86 -10.71 -9.06 -2.41
C TRP A 86 -11.83 -8.73 -3.39
N SER A 87 -11.79 -7.53 -3.96
CA SER A 87 -12.71 -7.04 -4.98
C SER A 87 -12.15 -5.74 -5.55
N LEU A 88 -12.68 -5.26 -6.67
CA LEU A 88 -12.30 -3.98 -7.22
C LEU A 88 -12.62 -2.85 -6.24
N GLN A 89 -11.60 -2.15 -5.77
CA GLN A 89 -11.73 -1.00 -4.88
C GLN A 89 -10.92 0.19 -5.42
N GLU A 90 -11.46 1.40 -5.29
CA GLU A 90 -10.77 2.63 -5.73
C GLU A 90 -9.39 2.82 -5.06
N PRO A 91 -9.23 2.58 -3.74
CA PRO A 91 -7.95 2.81 -3.05
C PRO A 91 -6.82 1.88 -3.49
N HIS A 92 -7.11 0.73 -4.10
CA HIS A 92 -6.08 -0.26 -4.49
C HIS A 92 -5.04 0.30 -5.45
N LYS A 93 -5.46 1.20 -6.35
CA LYS A 93 -4.54 1.85 -7.30
C LYS A 93 -3.54 2.75 -6.56
N GLU A 94 -4.02 3.57 -5.64
CA GLU A 94 -3.16 4.50 -4.87
C GLU A 94 -2.26 3.73 -3.91
N LEU A 95 -2.80 2.71 -3.24
CA LEU A 95 -2.07 1.84 -2.32
C LEU A 95 -0.90 1.12 -3.02
N GLY A 96 -1.19 0.50 -4.17
CA GLY A 96 -0.16 -0.18 -4.98
C GLY A 96 0.90 0.79 -5.48
N LEU A 97 0.50 1.97 -5.95
CA LEU A 97 1.44 3.00 -6.42
C LEU A 97 2.37 3.48 -5.30
N ARG A 98 1.82 3.83 -4.13
CA ARG A 98 2.61 4.33 -2.99
C ARG A 98 3.62 3.30 -2.50
N ALA A 99 3.20 2.04 -2.39
CA ALA A 99 4.09 0.93 -2.03
C ALA A 99 5.23 0.76 -3.06
N ALA A 100 4.91 0.81 -4.35
CA ALA A 100 5.88 0.69 -5.42
C ALA A 100 6.88 1.86 -5.47
N GLU A 101 6.41 3.10 -5.32
CA GLU A 101 7.26 4.29 -5.22
C GLU A 101 8.24 4.19 -4.06
N LYS A 102 7.74 3.78 -2.88
CA LYS A 102 8.59 3.62 -1.70
C LYS A 102 9.65 2.53 -1.89
N CYS A 103 9.23 1.36 -2.36
CA CYS A 103 10.13 0.24 -2.62
C CYS A 103 11.23 0.62 -3.62
N THR A 104 10.85 1.26 -4.72
CA THR A 104 11.75 1.71 -5.77
C THR A 104 12.74 2.76 -5.25
N SER A 105 12.27 3.74 -4.47
CA SER A 105 13.14 4.75 -3.83
C SER A 105 14.19 4.10 -2.95
N MET A 106 13.78 3.13 -2.12
CA MET A 106 14.69 2.46 -1.21
C MET A 106 15.75 1.63 -1.95
N ARG A 107 15.41 0.97 -3.05
CA ARG A 107 16.38 0.26 -3.91
C ARG A 107 17.35 1.25 -4.56
N LEU A 108 16.87 2.38 -5.07
CA LEU A 108 17.77 3.43 -5.60
C LEU A 108 18.69 4.03 -4.53
N GLU A 109 18.28 4.00 -3.26
CA GLU A 109 19.10 4.39 -2.10
C GLU A 109 20.09 3.30 -1.64
N GLY A 110 20.16 2.16 -2.33
CA GLY A 110 21.07 1.05 -2.03
C GLY A 110 20.54 0.09 -0.96
N CYS A 111 19.21 0.01 -0.79
CA CYS A 111 18.61 -1.02 0.05
C CYS A 111 18.58 -2.35 -0.71
N GLU A 112 19.39 -3.31 -0.25
CA GLU A 112 19.52 -4.63 -0.87
C GLU A 112 18.78 -5.71 -0.09
N ASP A 113 18.65 -5.55 1.23
CA ASP A 113 18.02 -6.50 2.14
C ASP A 113 16.49 -6.43 2.10
N MET A 114 15.84 -7.58 1.90
CA MET A 114 14.40 -7.69 1.83
C MET A 114 13.69 -7.29 3.13
N GLY A 115 14.24 -7.66 4.29
CA GLY A 115 13.63 -7.33 5.58
C GLY A 115 13.53 -5.82 5.79
N SER A 116 14.61 -5.11 5.44
CA SER A 116 14.67 -3.65 5.46
C SER A 116 13.65 -3.03 4.51
N LEU A 117 13.46 -3.61 3.31
CA LEU A 117 12.46 -3.14 2.35
C LEU A 117 11.03 -3.33 2.84
N VAL A 118 10.69 -4.51 3.35
CA VAL A 118 9.37 -4.76 3.95
C VAL A 118 9.08 -3.75 5.06
N MET A 119 10.02 -3.57 5.98
CA MET A 119 9.84 -2.63 7.09
C MET A 119 9.72 -1.18 6.62
N GLY A 120 10.48 -0.78 5.61
CA GLY A 120 10.44 0.58 5.08
C GLY A 120 9.17 0.89 4.27
N VAL A 121 8.65 -0.08 3.52
CA VAL A 121 7.35 0.03 2.83
C VAL A 121 6.22 0.06 3.85
N ALA A 122 6.20 -0.88 4.81
CA ALA A 122 5.17 -0.90 5.85
C ALA A 122 5.14 0.42 6.64
N ALA A 123 6.31 0.96 7.00
CA ALA A 123 6.41 2.22 7.71
C ALA A 123 5.87 3.41 6.91
N ASP A 124 6.09 3.44 5.59
CA ASP A 124 5.55 4.48 4.72
C ASP A 124 4.03 4.42 4.63
N LEU A 125 3.49 3.20 4.62
CA LEU A 125 2.05 2.95 4.48
C LEU A 125 1.27 3.11 5.78
N ILE A 126 1.89 3.29 6.96
CA ILE A 126 1.18 3.46 8.25
C ILE A 126 0.14 4.59 8.21
N GLU A 127 0.39 5.65 7.45
CA GLU A 127 -0.50 6.81 7.35
C GLU A 127 -1.56 6.68 6.24
N PHE A 128 -1.60 5.57 5.52
CA PHE A 128 -2.60 5.30 4.49
C PHE A 128 -3.97 4.96 5.10
N ASP A 129 -5.06 5.36 4.46
CA ASP A 129 -6.42 4.99 4.89
C ASP A 129 -6.81 3.61 4.33
N PHE A 130 -6.79 2.60 5.20
CA PHE A 130 -7.07 1.21 4.82
C PHE A 130 -8.56 0.82 4.86
N SER A 131 -9.47 1.76 5.21
CA SER A 131 -10.87 1.45 5.54
C SER A 131 -11.58 0.56 4.51
N ASP A 132 -11.31 0.75 3.22
CA ASP A 132 -11.94 0.02 2.11
C ASP A 132 -10.98 -0.89 1.34
N THR A 133 -9.84 -1.26 1.94
CA THR A 133 -8.78 -2.06 1.27
C THR A 133 -8.75 -3.52 1.69
N PHE A 134 -9.39 -3.87 2.82
CA PHE A 134 -9.37 -5.21 3.43
C PHE A 134 -7.99 -5.76 3.80
N VAL A 135 -6.94 -4.92 3.76
CA VAL A 135 -5.56 -5.25 4.12
C VAL A 135 -4.99 -4.22 5.09
N ASN A 136 -3.78 -4.48 5.58
CA ASN A 136 -2.98 -3.54 6.34
C ASN A 136 -1.61 -3.28 5.68
N ALA A 137 -0.88 -2.29 6.22
CA ALA A 137 0.42 -1.87 5.71
C ALA A 137 1.45 -3.00 5.61
N PHE A 138 1.47 -3.93 6.58
CA PHE A 138 2.44 -5.02 6.62
C PHE A 138 2.10 -6.11 5.59
N GLU A 139 0.81 -6.40 5.38
CA GLU A 139 0.35 -7.33 4.34
C GLU A 139 0.76 -6.86 2.94
N VAL A 140 0.56 -5.58 2.64
CA VAL A 140 0.99 -4.98 1.36
C VAL A 140 2.50 -5.00 1.20
N ALA A 141 3.25 -4.69 2.28
CA ALA A 141 4.71 -4.72 2.24
C ALA A 141 5.27 -6.13 2.02
N ASN A 142 4.70 -7.15 2.68
CA ASN A 142 5.08 -8.55 2.45
C ASN A 142 4.75 -8.99 1.02
N LYS A 143 3.55 -8.67 0.53
CA LYS A 143 3.21 -9.01 -0.86
C LYS A 143 4.14 -8.30 -1.85
N CYS A 144 4.53 -7.06 -1.58
CA CYS A 144 5.52 -6.35 -2.39
C CYS A 144 6.85 -7.12 -2.45
N SER A 145 7.34 -7.66 -1.33
CA SER A 145 8.55 -8.51 -1.33
C SER A 145 8.35 -9.80 -2.10
N GLU A 146 7.20 -10.47 -1.94
CA GLU A 146 6.90 -11.73 -2.62
C GLU A 146 6.87 -11.56 -4.15
N ILE A 147 6.23 -10.48 -4.63
CA ILE A 147 6.17 -10.14 -6.07
C ILE A 147 7.58 -9.96 -6.63
N LEU A 148 8.46 -9.26 -5.91
CA LEU A 148 9.84 -9.06 -6.35
C LEU A 148 10.63 -10.36 -6.33
N MET A 149 10.46 -11.18 -5.29
CA MET A 149 11.09 -12.49 -5.19
C MET A 149 10.69 -13.42 -6.36
N MET A 150 9.40 -13.47 -6.70
CA MET A 150 8.90 -14.26 -7.83
C MET A 150 9.51 -13.78 -9.15
N ARG A 151 9.61 -12.46 -9.36
CA ARG A 151 10.22 -11.88 -10.56
C ARG A 151 11.68 -12.28 -10.74
N GLU A 152 12.44 -12.32 -9.66
CA GLU A 152 13.86 -12.72 -9.67
C GLU A 152 14.03 -14.26 -9.63
N GLY A 153 12.94 -15.03 -9.62
CA GLY A 153 12.96 -16.50 -9.71
C GLY A 153 13.22 -17.21 -8.38
N TYR A 154 13.05 -16.54 -7.24
CA TYR A 154 13.16 -17.18 -5.94
C TYR A 154 11.98 -18.11 -5.63
N GLU A 155 12.27 -19.23 -4.97
CA GLU A 155 11.24 -20.06 -4.35
C GLU A 155 10.75 -19.39 -3.06
N VAL A 156 9.54 -18.85 -3.10
CA VAL A 156 8.87 -18.28 -1.93
C VAL A 156 8.04 -19.38 -1.27
N CYS A 157 8.35 -19.70 -0.01
CA CYS A 157 7.48 -20.58 0.76
C CYS A 157 6.13 -19.87 1.01
N CYS A 158 5.03 -20.60 0.86
CA CYS A 158 3.65 -20.07 1.00
C CYS A 158 3.07 -19.28 -0.19
N ILE A 159 3.63 -19.41 -1.41
CA ILE A 159 2.96 -18.93 -2.63
C ILE A 159 1.60 -19.60 -2.78
N ASN A 160 0.54 -18.80 -2.97
CA ASN A 160 -0.69 -19.30 -3.54
C ASN A 160 -0.43 -19.59 -5.03
N LYS A 161 -0.85 -20.74 -5.55
CA LYS A 161 -0.69 -21.09 -6.99
C LYS A 161 -1.24 -20.01 -7.91
N ASP A 162 -2.24 -19.27 -7.45
CA ASP A 162 -2.83 -18.15 -8.17
C ASP A 162 -1.85 -16.99 -8.40
N ASP A 163 -0.89 -16.76 -7.49
CA ASP A 163 0.11 -15.68 -7.60
C ASP A 163 1.04 -15.85 -8.80
N MET A 164 1.45 -17.09 -9.11
CA MET A 164 2.24 -17.38 -10.31
C MET A 164 1.47 -17.07 -11.59
N SER A 165 0.16 -17.34 -11.60
CA SER A 165 -0.69 -17.06 -12.75
C SER A 165 -0.97 -15.55 -12.92
N ARG A 166 -1.02 -14.80 -11.80
CA ARG A 166 -1.25 -13.35 -11.81
C ARG A 166 -0.13 -12.59 -12.49
N GLN A 167 1.14 -12.97 -12.25
CA GLN A 167 2.26 -12.31 -12.92
C GLN A 167 2.21 -12.50 -14.44
N ALA A 168 2.03 -13.74 -14.90
CA ALA A 168 1.90 -14.02 -16.34
C ALA A 168 0.72 -13.26 -16.97
N ARG A 169 -0.43 -13.22 -16.28
CA ARG A 169 -1.61 -12.47 -16.74
C ARG A 169 -1.35 -10.97 -16.79
N TYR A 170 -0.68 -10.40 -15.80
CA TYR A 170 -0.34 -8.97 -15.80
C TYR A 170 0.59 -8.61 -16.97
N GLU A 171 1.61 -9.44 -17.22
CA GLU A 171 2.51 -9.25 -18.36
C GLU A 171 1.77 -9.30 -19.71
N GLU A 172 0.80 -10.19 -19.84
CA GLU A 172 -0.10 -10.25 -21.00
C GLU A 172 -0.98 -8.99 -21.13
N MET A 173 -1.58 -8.52 -20.03
CA MET A 173 -2.36 -7.28 -20.01
C MET A 173 -1.52 -6.06 -20.44
N VAL A 174 -0.26 -5.99 -19.97
CA VAL A 174 0.69 -4.94 -20.39
C VAL A 174 1.04 -5.07 -21.87
N ALA A 175 1.28 -6.27 -22.38
CA ALA A 175 1.56 -6.52 -23.79
C ALA A 175 0.38 -6.12 -24.70
N ASN A 176 -0.84 -6.30 -24.21
CA ASN A 176 -2.09 -5.95 -24.90
C ASN A 176 -2.47 -4.45 -24.75
N GLY A 177 -1.77 -3.69 -23.91
CA GLY A 177 -2.04 -2.27 -23.69
C GLY A 177 -3.27 -1.98 -22.81
N GLU A 178 -3.65 -2.93 -21.95
CA GLU A 178 -4.83 -2.82 -21.06
C GLU A 178 -4.51 -2.06 -19.76
N VAL A 179 -3.22 -1.78 -19.47
CA VAL A 179 -2.72 -1.19 -18.22
C VAL A 179 -1.68 -0.07 -18.40
#